data_AF-A0A1S3ZFW0-F1
#
_entry.id   AF-A0A1S3ZFW0-F1
#
_cell.length_a   1.000
_cell.length_b   1.000
_cell.length_c   1.000
_cell.angle_alpha   90.00
_cell.angle_beta   90.00
_cell.angle_gamma   90.00
#
_symmetry.space_group_name_H-M   'P 1'
#
loop_
_entity.id
_entity.type
_entity.pdbx_description
1 polymer ?
#
loop_
_entity_poly.entity_id
_entity_poly.type
_entity_poly.pdbx_seq_one_letter_code
_entity_poly.pdbx_strand_id
1 'polypeptide(L)'
;MLYQSSPIFIGISRRVLNVRPTAFFFIKCNLQSDEIQQLYSSAEDGFESTQLYAVSMSDLENMASKMPGCHRGGFALYKLMEQDANNS
;
A
#
# COMPACT_ATOMS: atom_id res chain seq x y z
N MET A 1 20.95 -6.33 -5.65
CA MET A 1 19.82 -6.54 -6.56
C MET A 1 18.68 -5.70 -6.01
N LEU A 2 18.09 -4.77 -6.79
CA LEU A 2 16.96 -3.97 -6.32
C LEU A 2 15.68 -4.77 -6.60
N TYR A 3 15.01 -5.23 -5.55
CA TYR A 3 13.74 -5.97 -5.64
C TYR A 3 12.52 -5.06 -5.87
N GLN A 4 12.73 -3.74 -5.77
CA GLN A 4 11.69 -2.71 -5.80
C GLN A 4 11.98 -1.68 -6.89
N SER A 5 10.93 -1.17 -7.52
CA SER A 5 11.01 -0.04 -8.45
C SER A 5 11.27 1.28 -7.72
N SER A 6 11.64 2.32 -8.46
CA SER A 6 11.54 3.69 -7.93
C SER A 6 10.09 4.00 -7.50
N PRO A 7 9.88 4.69 -6.36
CA PRO A 7 8.55 5.07 -5.93
C PRO A 7 7.89 6.05 -6.91
N ILE A 8 6.63 5.79 -7.23
CA ILE A 8 5.79 6.68 -8.04
C ILE A 8 4.87 7.44 -7.09
N PHE A 9 4.92 8.76 -7.10
CA PHE A 9 3.99 9.58 -6.32
C PHE A 9 2.59 9.51 -6.95
N ILE A 10 1.60 9.06 -6.18
CA ILE A 10 0.22 8.87 -6.67
C ILE A 10 -0.78 9.90 -6.09
N GLY A 11 -0.31 10.81 -5.25
CA GLY A 11 -1.11 11.93 -4.74
C GLY A 11 -1.10 12.07 -3.22
N ILE A 12 -1.94 12.99 -2.74
CA ILE A 12 -2.10 13.29 -1.31
C ILE A 12 -3.56 13.08 -0.92
N SER A 13 -3.79 12.39 0.19
CA SER A 13 -5.11 12.36 0.83
C SER A 13 -5.06 13.04 2.20
N ARG A 14 -6.24 13.48 2.68
CA ARG A 14 -6.39 14.17 3.96
C ARG A 14 -7.29 13.36 4.87
N ARG A 15 -6.83 13.09 6.09
CA ARG A 15 -7.65 12.40 7.12
C ARG A 15 -8.84 13.27 7.53
N VAL A 16 -9.99 12.64 7.79
CA VAL A 16 -11.22 13.34 8.22
C VAL A 16 -11.08 13.90 9.64
N LEU A 17 -10.60 13.08 10.60
CA LEU A 17 -10.65 13.43 12.03
C LEU A 17 -9.57 14.42 12.49
N ASN A 18 -8.36 14.40 11.89
CA ASN A 18 -7.22 15.19 12.36
C ASN A 18 -6.61 16.09 11.27
N VAL A 19 -7.25 16.18 10.09
CA VAL A 19 -6.85 17.03 8.94
C VAL A 19 -5.40 16.82 8.44
N ARG A 20 -4.68 15.84 9.00
CA ARG A 20 -3.29 15.53 8.66
C ARG A 20 -3.22 15.05 7.20
N PRO A 21 -2.45 15.71 6.33
CA PRO A 21 -2.20 15.24 4.98
C PRO A 21 -1.29 14.01 4.99
N THR A 22 -1.41 13.16 3.99
CA THR A 22 -0.55 11.99 3.79
C THR A 22 -0.27 11.85 2.29
N ALA A 23 1.00 11.87 1.91
CA ALA A 23 1.45 11.57 0.56
C ALA A 23 1.49 10.05 0.36
N PHE A 24 1.08 9.60 -0.81
CA PHE A 24 1.06 8.19 -1.17
C PHE A 24 2.00 7.92 -2.33
N PHE A 25 2.67 6.77 -2.25
CA PHE A 25 3.57 6.29 -3.27
C PHE A 25 3.22 4.84 -3.63
N PHE A 26 3.40 4.50 -4.90
CA PHE A 26 3.29 3.14 -5.40
C PHE A 26 4.68 2.61 -5.76
N ILE A 27 4.97 1.38 -5.34
CA ILE A 27 6.26 0.70 -5.54
C ILE A 27 5.95 -0.71 -6.05
N LYS A 28 6.49 -1.09 -7.21
CA LYS A 28 6.41 -2.46 -7.71
C LYS A 28 7.51 -3.30 -7.07
N CYS A 29 7.17 -4.52 -6.66
CA CYS A 29 8.10 -5.54 -6.19
C CYS A 29 8.10 -6.70 -7.17
N ASN A 30 9.28 -7.26 -7.48
CA ASN A 30 9.39 -8.45 -8.34
C ASN A 30 9.43 -9.78 -7.56
N LEU A 31 9.45 -9.71 -6.22
CA LEU A 31 9.31 -10.87 -5.35
C LEU A 31 7.86 -11.32 -5.25
N GLN A 32 7.67 -12.62 -5.18
CA GLN A 32 6.38 -13.23 -4.88
C GLN A 32 6.00 -12.99 -3.41
N SER A 33 4.70 -13.09 -3.10
CA SER A 33 4.19 -12.81 -1.76
C SER A 33 4.76 -13.73 -0.68
N ASP A 34 5.06 -14.98 -1.01
CA ASP A 34 5.69 -15.96 -0.11
C ASP A 34 7.16 -15.61 0.18
N GLU A 35 7.90 -15.16 -0.82
CA GLU A 35 9.26 -14.61 -0.63
C GLU A 35 9.24 -13.37 0.27
N ILE A 36 8.26 -12.48 0.10
CA ILE A 36 8.08 -11.30 0.95
C ILE A 36 7.75 -11.70 2.39
N GLN A 37 6.89 -12.70 2.61
CA GLN A 37 6.58 -13.22 3.94
C GLN A 37 7.82 -13.79 4.64
N GLN A 38 8.67 -14.50 3.91
CA GLN A 38 9.94 -15.01 4.44
C GLN A 38 10.87 -13.86 4.87
N LEU A 39 11.02 -12.83 4.03
CA LEU A 39 11.83 -11.65 4.37
C LEU A 39 11.25 -10.87 5.56
N TYR A 40 9.92 -10.75 5.65
CA TYR A 40 9.25 -10.07 6.75
C TYR A 40 9.50 -10.76 8.11
N SER A 41 9.61 -12.09 8.12
CA SER A 41 9.86 -12.86 9.36
C SER A 41 11.19 -12.50 10.05
N SER A 42 12.14 -11.92 9.32
CA SER A 42 13.43 -11.44 9.80
C SER A 42 13.59 -9.92 9.69
N ALA A 43 12.48 -9.16 9.60
CA ALA A 43 12.54 -7.70 9.50
C ALA A 43 13.18 -7.07 10.74
N GLU A 44 14.04 -6.06 10.54
CA GLU A 44 14.76 -5.35 11.60
C GLU A 44 13.81 -4.77 12.66
N ASP A 45 12.72 -4.15 12.21
CA ASP A 45 11.67 -3.57 13.06
C ASP A 45 10.39 -4.43 13.09
N GLY A 46 10.54 -5.76 13.10
CA GLY A 46 9.43 -6.72 13.08
C GLY A 46 8.49 -6.69 14.31
N PHE A 47 8.68 -5.74 15.24
CA PHE A 47 7.86 -5.59 16.45
C PHE A 47 6.75 -4.54 16.32
N GLU A 48 6.83 -3.58 15.37
CA GLU A 48 5.79 -2.54 15.22
C GLU A 48 4.49 -3.13 14.66
N SER A 49 4.61 -4.09 13.74
CA SER A 49 3.49 -4.80 13.12
C SER A 49 3.53 -6.29 13.46
N THR A 50 2.38 -6.86 13.83
CA THR A 50 2.32 -8.26 14.28
C THR A 50 2.17 -9.27 13.14
N GLN A 51 1.66 -8.84 11.97
CA GLN A 51 1.34 -9.72 10.84
C GLN A 51 1.44 -8.98 9.51
N LEU A 52 1.76 -9.72 8.45
CA LEU A 52 1.76 -9.26 7.07
C LEU A 52 0.78 -10.10 6.24
N TYR A 53 0.01 -9.45 5.35
CA TYR A 53 -0.96 -10.11 4.48
C TYR A 53 -0.77 -9.66 3.03
N ALA A 54 -0.77 -10.63 2.10
CA ALA A 54 -0.93 -10.37 0.68
C ALA A 54 -2.41 -10.49 0.33
N VAL A 55 -2.96 -9.46 -0.32
CA VAL A 55 -4.40 -9.37 -0.60
C VAL A 55 -4.63 -8.92 -2.04
N SER A 56 -5.74 -9.33 -2.61
CA SER A 56 -6.17 -8.84 -3.92
C SER A 56 -6.64 -7.37 -3.83
N MET A 57 -6.72 -6.68 -4.97
CA MET A 57 -7.26 -5.32 -5.01
C MET A 57 -8.71 -5.24 -4.51
N SER A 58 -9.52 -6.26 -4.80
CA SER A 58 -10.91 -6.36 -4.30
C SER A 58 -10.97 -6.57 -2.79
N ASP A 59 -10.08 -7.37 -2.22
CA ASP A 59 -10.01 -7.56 -0.77
C ASP A 59 -9.54 -6.26 -0.09
N LEU A 60 -8.57 -5.57 -0.69
CA LEU A 60 -8.06 -4.30 -0.20
C LEU A 60 -9.16 -3.22 -0.14
N GLU A 61 -10.09 -3.16 -1.11
CA GLU A 61 -11.23 -2.24 -1.07
C GLU A 61 -12.07 -2.44 0.19
N ASN A 62 -12.39 -3.69 0.50
CA ASN A 62 -13.17 -4.07 1.68
C ASN A 62 -12.41 -3.74 2.97
N MET A 63 -11.11 -4.02 3.02
CA MET A 63 -10.27 -3.76 4.19
C MET A 63 -10.06 -2.27 4.44
N ALA A 64 -9.76 -1.49 3.40
CA ALA A 64 -9.48 -0.06 3.50
C ALA A 64 -10.68 0.73 4.06
N SER A 65 -11.91 0.25 3.84
CA SER A 65 -13.12 0.84 4.43
C SER A 65 -13.21 0.69 5.95
N LYS A 66 -12.55 -0.32 6.52
CA LYS A 66 -12.54 -0.66 7.95
C LYS A 66 -11.24 -0.23 8.65
N MET A 67 -10.18 0.03 7.89
CA MET A 67 -8.88 0.44 8.41
C MET A 67 -8.89 1.90 8.91
N PRO A 68 -8.37 2.17 10.11
CA PRO A 68 -8.32 3.54 10.63
C PRO A 68 -7.32 4.40 9.86
N GLY A 69 -7.44 5.72 9.96
CA GLY A 69 -6.42 6.66 9.46
C GLY A 69 -6.55 6.99 7.98
N CYS A 70 -5.47 6.84 7.22
CA CYS A 70 -5.34 7.35 5.84
C CYS A 70 -5.53 6.29 4.74
N HIS A 71 -5.77 5.02 5.12
CA HIS A 71 -5.82 3.88 4.20
C HIS A 71 -6.89 4.01 3.11
N ARG A 72 -8.11 4.47 3.45
CA ARG A 72 -9.18 4.71 2.46
C ARG A 72 -8.78 5.71 1.37
N GLY A 73 -8.06 6.78 1.74
CA GLY A 73 -7.56 7.77 0.80
C GLY A 73 -6.45 7.21 -0.09
N GLY A 74 -5.55 6.41 0.49
CA GLY A 74 -4.51 5.70 -0.28
C GLY A 74 -5.08 4.72 -1.29
N PHE A 75 -6.07 3.92 -0.89
CA PHE A 75 -6.74 2.99 -1.79
C PHE A 75 -7.44 3.72 -2.96
N ALA A 76 -8.11 4.84 -2.69
CA ALA A 76 -8.74 5.63 -3.74
C ALA A 76 -7.72 6.14 -4.78
N LEU A 77 -6.56 6.63 -4.33
CA LEU A 77 -5.48 7.06 -5.22
C LEU A 77 -4.87 5.90 -6.02
N TYR A 78 -4.69 4.74 -5.37
CA TYR A 78 -4.22 3.53 -6.05
C TYR A 78 -5.19 3.08 -7.17
N LYS A 79 -6.51 3.11 -6.89
CA LYS A 79 -7.53 2.76 -7.89
C LYS A 79 -7.53 3.71 -9.09
N LEU A 80 -7.32 5.01 -8.87
CA LEU A 80 -7.18 5.99 -9.95
C LEU A 80 -5.92 5.73 -10.79
N MET A 81 -4.77 5.49 -10.14
CA MET A 81 -3.52 5.17 -10.83
C MET A 81 -3.66 3.92 -11.71
N GLU A 82 -4.28 2.84 -11.21
CA GLU A 82 -4.51 1.62 -11.98
C GLU A 82 -5.50 1.84 -13.14
N GLN A 83 -6.54 2.67 -12.95
CA GLN A 83 -7.47 3.01 -14.03
C GLN A 83 -6.79 3.80 -15.14
N ASP A 84 -5.98 4.80 -14.79
CA ASP A 84 -5.21 5.58 -15.76
C ASP A 84 -4.24 4.69 -16.55
N ALA A 85 -3.56 3.75 -15.87
CA ALA A 85 -2.65 2.80 -16.50
C ALA A 85 -3.35 1.85 -17.49
N ASN A 86 -4.61 1.49 -17.23
CA ASN A 86 -5.40 0.61 -18.12
C ASN A 86 -6.09 1.36 -19.27
N ASN A 87 -6.18 2.69 -19.19
CA ASN A 87 -6.77 3.55 -20.21
C ASN A 87 -5.72 4.19 -21.15
N SER A 88 -4.44 3.86 -20.96
CA SER A 88 -3.28 4.39 -21.70
C SER A 88 -2.74 3.35 -22.68
#